data_AF-A0A1I2AZJ0-F1
#
_entry.id   AF-A0A1I2AZJ0-F1
#
_cell.length_a   1.000
_cell.length_b   1.000
_cell.length_c   1.000
_cell.angle_alpha   90.00
_cell.angle_beta   90.00
_cell.angle_gamma   90.00
#
_symmetry.space_group_name_H-M   'P 1'
#
loop_
_entity.id
_entity.type
_entity.pdbx_description
1 polymer ?
#
loop_
_entity_poly.entity_id
_entity_poly.type
_entity_poly.pdbx_seq_one_letter_code
_entity_poly.pdbx_strand_id
1 'polypeptide(L)'
;MRIALSQLALIESKRMQVLVSSYSIKIKETLINSANVMKREAHGTQQPRHINQIDEEANTAQQSDSPVQSINQRFLKFSLLYRLSCGYIFLGILVFSGWIPAVHADNNQFSECIARIGSQARTVGISDRTVQQVLSKTKYLQRIIELDRRQPEFTQTFANYFNIRINDERIQRGRELLVRYRTLLDQIQQETGVPAQYLISFWGLETNYGTHFGDWSVPDSLATLACDQRRSNFFTQELLNAMRIIDVGDISPERMIGSWAGAMGHMQFMPSTFLSYAKDIDGDGRRDLWGSIPDALGSAANFLQQLGWISGLNWGQEVRLPPAFDYSLAGRDQMLSQAEWAKLGITTASGAPLPPIEQRAALLVPAGHQGPAFLVTRNFYILMRWNRSEFYALSVGHLADRIAGAVALQRTPPVDTIRITREQVRQLQIDLSKLGIDAGEADGVMGSATRQAISRFQQKTQRIADGHLDVTVLIAIREAASSLSR
;
A
#
# COMPACT_ATOMS: atom_id res chain seq x y z
N MET A 1 -45.03 6.10 -18.18
CA MET A 1 -43.60 5.79 -18.43
C MET A 1 -42.83 6.92 -19.14
N ARG A 2 -43.28 7.44 -20.31
CA ARG A 2 -42.59 8.56 -21.00
C ARG A 2 -42.54 9.88 -20.21
N ILE A 3 -43.57 10.20 -19.43
CA ILE A 3 -43.60 11.41 -18.56
C ILE A 3 -42.68 11.27 -17.33
N ALA A 4 -42.52 10.05 -16.81
CA ALA A 4 -41.62 9.78 -15.68
C ALA A 4 -40.15 9.88 -16.10
N LEU A 5 -39.82 9.38 -17.29
CA LEU A 5 -38.46 9.47 -17.86
C LEU A 5 -38.08 10.90 -18.23
N SER A 6 -39.02 11.74 -18.70
CA SER A 6 -38.75 13.15 -18.97
C SER A 6 -38.57 13.97 -17.69
N GLN A 7 -39.30 13.66 -16.61
CA GLN A 7 -39.08 14.27 -15.30
C GLN A 7 -37.74 13.86 -14.67
N LEU A 8 -37.36 12.58 -14.78
CA LEU A 8 -36.04 12.09 -14.33
C LEU A 8 -34.88 12.77 -15.07
N ALA A 9 -34.97 12.93 -16.39
CA ALA A 9 -33.96 13.63 -17.18
C ALA A 9 -33.86 15.14 -16.81
N LEU A 10 -34.98 15.77 -16.46
CA LEU A 10 -35.00 17.16 -16.01
C LEU A 10 -34.37 17.33 -14.61
N ILE A 11 -34.59 16.36 -13.71
CA ILE A 11 -34.01 16.32 -12.36
C ILE A 11 -32.49 16.08 -12.43
N GLU A 12 -32.04 15.14 -13.26
CA GLU A 12 -30.61 14.88 -13.52
C GLU A 12 -29.91 16.11 -14.12
N SER A 13 -30.55 16.79 -15.08
CA SER A 13 -30.03 18.03 -15.66
C SER A 13 -29.85 19.15 -14.63
N LYS A 14 -30.85 19.36 -13.74
CA LYS A 14 -30.75 20.34 -12.66
C LYS A 14 -29.68 19.97 -11.63
N ARG A 15 -29.54 18.68 -11.27
CA ARG A 15 -28.47 18.20 -10.37
C ARG A 15 -27.08 18.45 -10.96
N MET A 16 -26.93 18.22 -12.26
CA MET A 16 -25.67 18.44 -12.97
C MET A 16 -25.31 19.93 -13.04
N GLN A 17 -26.28 20.82 -13.25
CA GLN A 17 -26.06 22.28 -13.20
C GLN A 17 -25.62 22.77 -11.81
N VAL A 18 -26.21 22.22 -10.73
CA VAL A 18 -25.80 22.55 -9.35
C VAL A 18 -24.38 22.07 -9.07
N LEU A 19 -24.02 20.86 -9.53
CA LEU A 19 -22.66 20.32 -9.42
C LEU A 19 -21.64 21.18 -10.16
N VAL A 20 -21.90 21.57 -11.40
CA VAL A 20 -21.00 22.43 -12.20
C VAL A 20 -20.82 23.81 -11.53
N SER A 21 -21.89 24.38 -10.98
CA SER A 21 -21.82 25.65 -10.23
C SER A 21 -20.95 25.52 -8.97
N SER A 22 -21.15 24.44 -8.20
CA SER A 22 -20.38 24.14 -6.99
C SER A 22 -18.89 23.93 -7.28
N TYR A 23 -18.55 23.22 -8.37
CA TYR A 23 -17.16 23.04 -8.82
C TYR A 23 -16.52 24.35 -9.28
N SER A 24 -17.26 25.20 -9.99
CA SER A 24 -16.77 26.52 -10.42
C SER A 24 -16.44 27.44 -9.24
N ILE A 25 -17.29 27.43 -8.19
CA ILE A 25 -17.05 28.17 -6.95
C ILE A 25 -15.78 27.66 -6.25
N LYS A 26 -15.62 26.34 -6.13
CA LYS A 26 -14.45 25.72 -5.48
C LYS A 26 -13.13 26.00 -6.19
N ILE A 27 -13.15 26.06 -7.52
CA ILE A 27 -11.99 26.45 -8.34
C ILE A 27 -11.64 27.92 -8.11
N LYS A 28 -12.63 28.81 -8.06
CA LYS A 28 -12.40 30.24 -7.75
C LYS A 28 -11.81 30.43 -6.36
N GLU A 29 -12.33 29.75 -5.33
CA GLU A 29 -11.77 29.79 -3.97
C GLU A 29 -10.33 29.28 -3.91
N THR A 30 -10.03 28.20 -4.64
CA THR A 30 -8.67 27.64 -4.71
C THR A 30 -7.69 28.62 -5.37
N LEU A 31 -8.09 29.28 -6.46
CA LEU A 31 -7.27 30.28 -7.14
C LEU A 31 -7.03 31.52 -6.26
N ILE A 32 -8.05 31.98 -5.54
CA ILE A 32 -7.94 33.10 -4.58
C ILE A 32 -6.98 32.75 -3.44
N ASN A 33 -7.08 31.54 -2.89
CA ASN A 33 -6.18 31.09 -1.83
C ASN A 33 -4.74 30.97 -2.32
N SER A 34 -4.52 30.44 -3.52
CA SER A 34 -3.18 30.38 -4.13
C SER A 34 -2.59 31.77 -4.39
N ALA A 35 -3.40 32.74 -4.86
CA ALA A 35 -2.97 34.12 -5.05
C ALA A 35 -2.61 34.81 -3.71
N ASN A 36 -3.37 34.55 -2.65
CA ASN A 36 -3.09 35.07 -1.31
C ASN A 36 -1.83 34.47 -0.68
N VAL A 37 -1.50 33.21 -0.98
CA VAL A 37 -0.25 32.57 -0.58
C VAL A 37 0.93 33.21 -1.31
N MET A 38 0.84 33.40 -2.64
CA MET A 38 1.90 34.06 -3.41
C MET A 38 2.12 35.53 -2.97
N LYS A 39 1.07 36.26 -2.59
CA LYS A 39 1.20 37.61 -2.01
C LYS A 39 1.94 37.63 -0.67
N ARG A 40 1.75 36.61 0.19
CA ARG A 40 2.48 36.49 1.46
C ARG A 40 3.95 36.15 1.25
N GLU A 41 4.26 35.33 0.26
CA GLU A 41 5.65 34.98 -0.11
C GLU A 41 6.40 36.17 -0.74
N ALA A 42 5.72 37.00 -1.53
CA ALA A 42 6.29 38.20 -2.14
C ALA A 42 6.58 39.36 -1.15
N HIS A 43 5.95 39.39 0.03
CA HIS A 43 6.28 40.36 1.08
C HIS A 43 7.56 40.02 1.87
N GLY A 44 8.14 38.81 1.67
CA GLY A 44 9.41 38.40 2.27
C GLY A 44 10.67 38.81 1.49
N THR A 45 10.52 39.36 0.28
CA THR A 45 11.64 39.69 -0.62
C THR A 45 11.53 41.15 -1.09
N GLN A 46 12.51 41.98 -0.75
CA GLN A 46 12.57 43.39 -1.18
C GLN A 46 12.81 43.50 -2.70
N GLN A 47 11.73 43.53 -3.50
CA GLN A 47 11.79 43.99 -4.91
C GLN A 47 10.44 44.59 -5.38
N PRO A 48 10.29 45.92 -5.41
CA PRO A 48 9.00 46.60 -5.67
C PRO A 48 8.55 46.63 -7.15
N ARG A 49 9.17 45.86 -8.06
CA ARG A 49 8.76 45.80 -9.49
C ARG A 49 7.84 44.62 -9.84
N HIS A 50 7.71 43.61 -8.98
CA HIS A 50 6.88 42.43 -9.28
C HIS A 50 5.43 42.50 -8.75
N ILE A 51 5.13 43.39 -7.80
CA ILE A 51 3.80 43.47 -7.15
C ILE A 51 2.75 44.05 -8.12
N ASN A 52 3.10 45.08 -8.91
CA ASN A 52 2.16 45.70 -9.84
C ASN A 52 1.76 44.77 -11.00
N GLN A 53 2.66 43.90 -11.45
CA GLN A 53 2.38 42.95 -12.54
C GLN A 53 1.43 41.82 -12.07
N ILE A 54 1.54 41.40 -10.80
CA ILE A 54 0.66 40.40 -10.18
C ILE A 54 -0.76 40.96 -9.96
N ASP A 55 -0.88 42.24 -9.59
CA ASP A 55 -2.20 42.88 -9.43
C ASP A 55 -2.91 43.13 -10.79
N GLU A 56 -2.16 43.33 -11.87
CA GLU A 56 -2.70 43.47 -13.24
C GLU A 56 -3.18 42.12 -13.79
N GLU A 57 -2.42 41.04 -13.58
CA GLU A 57 -2.81 39.67 -13.96
C GLU A 57 -4.01 39.14 -13.14
N ALA A 58 -4.08 39.45 -11.83
CA ALA A 58 -5.21 39.07 -10.98
C ALA A 58 -6.51 39.79 -11.37
N ASN A 59 -6.45 41.09 -11.71
CA ASN A 59 -7.63 41.84 -12.18
C ASN A 59 -8.09 41.37 -13.56
N THR A 60 -7.18 40.96 -14.44
CA THR A 60 -7.50 40.40 -15.77
C THR A 60 -8.19 39.03 -15.65
N ALA A 61 -7.81 38.21 -14.66
CA ALA A 61 -8.48 36.94 -14.36
C ALA A 61 -9.88 37.12 -13.73
N GLN A 62 -10.12 38.23 -13.03
CA GLN A 62 -11.37 38.51 -12.33
C GLN A 62 -12.48 39.09 -13.24
N GLN A 63 -12.12 39.62 -14.42
CA GLN A 63 -13.05 40.23 -15.40
C GLN A 63 -13.31 39.41 -16.68
N SER A 64 -12.75 38.20 -16.82
CA SER A 64 -12.98 37.37 -18.02
C SER A 64 -14.12 36.34 -17.85
N ASP A 65 -15.33 36.69 -18.34
CA ASP A 65 -16.48 35.78 -18.45
C ASP A 65 -16.39 34.79 -19.65
N SER A 66 -15.24 34.73 -20.31
CA SER A 66 -15.01 33.99 -21.56
C SER A 66 -14.98 32.44 -21.44
N PRO A 67 -14.47 31.82 -20.36
CA PRO A 67 -14.36 30.34 -20.32
C PRO A 67 -15.71 29.63 -20.20
N VAL A 68 -16.71 30.28 -19.58
CA VAL A 68 -18.03 29.69 -19.28
C VAL A 68 -18.98 29.78 -20.48
N GLN A 69 -18.87 30.82 -21.32
CA GLN A 69 -19.69 30.96 -22.53
C GLN A 69 -19.27 30.02 -23.67
N SER A 70 -17.97 29.71 -23.80
CA SER A 70 -17.47 28.82 -24.85
C SER A 70 -17.84 27.34 -24.64
N ILE A 71 -17.98 26.91 -23.38
CA ILE A 71 -18.41 25.55 -23.00
C ILE A 71 -19.91 25.37 -23.24
N ASN A 72 -20.74 26.38 -22.90
CA ASN A 72 -22.19 26.31 -23.11
C ASN A 72 -22.59 26.31 -24.59
N GLN A 73 -21.86 27.01 -25.48
CA GLN A 73 -22.14 26.99 -26.93
C GLN A 73 -21.73 25.68 -27.62
N ARG A 74 -20.72 24.95 -27.10
CA ARG A 74 -20.31 23.64 -27.64
C ARG A 74 -21.27 22.51 -27.23
N PHE A 75 -21.88 22.60 -26.04
CA PHE A 75 -22.87 21.60 -25.57
C PHE A 75 -24.23 21.72 -26.29
N LEU A 76 -24.69 22.92 -26.63
CA LEU A 76 -25.95 23.12 -27.37
C LEU A 76 -25.90 22.61 -28.83
N LYS A 77 -24.71 22.63 -29.46
CA LYS A 77 -24.52 22.08 -30.82
C LYS A 77 -24.44 20.55 -30.85
N PHE A 78 -23.99 19.91 -29.75
CA PHE A 78 -23.92 18.45 -29.66
C PHE A 78 -25.31 17.80 -29.42
N SER A 79 -26.23 18.48 -28.74
CA SER A 79 -27.59 17.97 -28.50
C SER A 79 -28.55 18.10 -29.70
N LEU A 80 -28.21 18.90 -30.71
CA LEU A 80 -29.06 19.14 -31.90
C LEU A 80 -28.73 18.19 -33.07
N LEU A 81 -27.49 17.69 -33.16
CA LEU A 81 -27.05 16.78 -34.22
C LEU A 81 -27.31 15.29 -33.94
N TYR A 82 -27.56 14.91 -32.69
CA TYR A 82 -27.91 13.53 -32.31
C TYR A 82 -29.41 13.19 -32.47
N ARG A 83 -30.23 14.16 -32.89
CA ARG A 83 -31.70 13.99 -33.06
C ARG A 83 -32.16 13.80 -34.51
N LEU A 84 -31.27 13.67 -35.48
CA LEU A 84 -31.62 13.58 -36.91
C LEU A 84 -31.05 12.36 -37.68
N SER A 85 -30.55 11.34 -36.99
CA SER A 85 -30.08 10.11 -37.64
C SER A 85 -30.37 8.89 -36.77
N CYS A 86 -31.59 8.37 -36.88
CA CYS A 86 -32.00 6.97 -36.69
C CYS A 86 -33.52 6.92 -36.64
N GLY A 87 -34.14 7.12 -37.79
CA GLY A 87 -35.58 7.01 -37.95
C GLY A 87 -35.91 6.40 -39.29
N TYR A 88 -35.52 5.14 -39.53
CA TYR A 88 -36.18 4.25 -40.49
C TYR A 88 -35.93 2.79 -40.11
N ILE A 89 -36.95 1.96 -40.35
CA ILE A 89 -37.06 0.50 -40.17
C ILE A 89 -37.69 0.07 -38.84
N PHE A 90 -39.03 0.14 -38.84
CA PHE A 90 -39.93 -0.73 -38.09
C PHE A 90 -40.32 -1.89 -39.04
N LEU A 91 -40.02 -3.15 -38.69
CA LEU A 91 -40.91 -4.33 -38.78
C LEU A 91 -40.10 -5.64 -38.65
N GLY A 92 -40.50 -6.52 -37.73
CA GLY A 92 -40.33 -7.96 -37.91
C GLY A 92 -39.92 -8.79 -36.68
N ILE A 93 -40.92 -9.45 -36.05
CA ILE A 93 -40.86 -10.84 -35.55
C ILE A 93 -40.07 -11.06 -34.24
N LEU A 94 -40.73 -11.11 -33.08
CA LEU A 94 -41.32 -12.29 -32.39
C LEU A 94 -40.29 -13.20 -31.67
N VAL A 95 -40.49 -13.28 -30.34
CA VAL A 95 -40.27 -14.43 -29.44
C VAL A 95 -38.84 -14.97 -29.30
N PHE A 96 -38.23 -14.69 -28.14
CA PHE A 96 -37.76 -15.73 -27.21
C PHE A 96 -37.47 -15.08 -25.85
N SER A 97 -38.47 -15.07 -24.97
CA SER A 97 -38.31 -14.82 -23.54
C SER A 97 -37.65 -16.04 -22.90
N GLY A 98 -36.34 -16.17 -23.09
CA GLY A 98 -35.50 -17.08 -22.32
C GLY A 98 -35.33 -16.51 -20.92
N TRP A 99 -35.86 -17.23 -19.94
CA TRP A 99 -35.55 -17.01 -18.54
C TRP A 99 -34.04 -17.16 -18.36
N ILE A 100 -33.36 -16.10 -17.92
CA ILE A 100 -31.99 -16.20 -17.41
C ILE A 100 -32.11 -16.34 -15.89
N PRO A 101 -32.01 -17.54 -15.30
CA PRO A 101 -31.79 -17.66 -13.87
C PRO A 101 -30.29 -17.56 -13.61
N ALA A 102 -29.79 -16.41 -13.15
CA ALA A 102 -28.40 -16.34 -12.69
C ALA A 102 -28.13 -15.16 -11.74
N VAL A 103 -28.81 -15.15 -10.58
CA VAL A 103 -28.33 -14.44 -9.36
C VAL A 103 -28.50 -15.30 -8.09
N HIS A 104 -29.09 -16.51 -8.19
CA HIS A 104 -29.36 -17.37 -7.03
C HIS A 104 -28.28 -18.45 -6.76
N ALA A 105 -27.29 -18.62 -7.65
CA ALA A 105 -26.30 -19.70 -7.52
C ALA A 105 -25.17 -19.39 -6.51
N ASP A 106 -24.72 -18.13 -6.41
CA ASP A 106 -23.63 -17.74 -5.50
C ASP A 106 -24.02 -17.86 -4.01
N ASN A 107 -25.28 -17.57 -3.68
CA ASN A 107 -25.74 -17.63 -2.28
C ASN A 107 -25.85 -19.06 -1.73
N ASN A 108 -26.15 -20.04 -2.58
CA ASN A 108 -26.22 -21.45 -2.16
C ASN A 108 -24.82 -22.05 -1.93
N GLN A 109 -23.85 -21.74 -2.80
CA GLN A 109 -22.48 -22.22 -2.63
C GLN A 109 -21.82 -21.62 -1.38
N PHE A 110 -22.07 -20.33 -1.11
CA PHE A 110 -21.57 -19.69 0.10
C PHE A 110 -22.18 -20.31 1.35
N SER A 111 -23.50 -20.53 1.40
CA SER A 111 -24.15 -21.11 2.58
C SER A 111 -23.70 -22.55 2.86
N GLU A 112 -23.50 -23.37 1.83
CA GLU A 112 -22.91 -24.72 1.94
C GLU A 112 -21.47 -24.67 2.47
N CYS A 113 -20.66 -23.75 1.95
CA CYS A 113 -19.30 -23.51 2.43
C CYS A 113 -19.28 -23.12 3.91
N ILE A 114 -20.15 -22.20 4.34
CA ILE A 114 -20.26 -21.77 5.74
C ILE A 114 -20.74 -22.92 6.63
N ALA A 115 -21.69 -23.76 6.19
CA ALA A 115 -22.11 -24.94 6.93
C ALA A 115 -20.95 -25.92 7.15
N ARG A 116 -20.14 -26.16 6.11
CA ARG A 116 -18.92 -26.99 6.21
C ARG A 116 -17.91 -26.41 7.19
N ILE A 117 -17.65 -25.10 7.11
CA ILE A 117 -16.75 -24.41 8.04
C ILE A 117 -17.29 -24.48 9.47
N GLY A 118 -18.60 -24.35 9.68
CA GLY A 118 -19.22 -24.48 11.00
C GLY A 118 -19.03 -25.86 11.61
N SER A 119 -19.10 -26.92 10.81
CA SER A 119 -18.77 -28.28 11.27
C SER A 119 -17.28 -28.43 11.60
N GLN A 120 -16.38 -27.83 10.82
CA GLN A 120 -14.95 -27.80 11.13
C GLN A 120 -14.67 -27.03 12.43
N ALA A 121 -15.35 -25.90 12.65
CA ALA A 121 -15.20 -25.08 13.85
C ALA A 121 -15.55 -25.85 15.13
N ARG A 122 -16.67 -26.58 15.12
CA ARG A 122 -17.05 -27.49 16.21
C ARG A 122 -16.01 -28.58 16.46
N THR A 123 -15.49 -29.21 15.41
CA THR A 123 -14.45 -30.25 15.53
C THR A 123 -13.17 -29.74 16.17
N VAL A 124 -12.80 -28.48 15.94
CA VAL A 124 -11.62 -27.86 16.56
C VAL A 124 -11.91 -27.17 17.90
N GLY A 125 -13.08 -27.43 18.50
CA GLY A 125 -13.43 -27.04 19.86
C GLY A 125 -14.03 -25.65 20.03
N ILE A 126 -14.40 -24.95 18.96
CA ILE A 126 -15.09 -23.65 19.07
C ILE A 126 -16.54 -23.88 19.50
N SER A 127 -17.00 -23.11 20.50
CA SER A 127 -18.34 -23.30 21.06
C SER A 127 -19.46 -23.10 20.05
N ASP A 128 -20.57 -23.83 20.22
CA ASP A 128 -21.78 -23.65 19.40
C ASP A 128 -22.33 -22.23 19.47
N ARG A 129 -22.17 -21.57 20.62
CA ARG A 129 -22.53 -20.17 20.80
C ARG A 129 -21.76 -19.30 19.80
N THR A 130 -20.44 -19.43 19.74
CA THR A 130 -19.60 -18.63 18.83
C THR A 130 -19.86 -18.99 17.37
N VAL A 131 -20.02 -20.28 17.05
CA VAL A 131 -20.40 -20.71 15.70
C VAL A 131 -21.70 -20.03 15.26
N GLN A 132 -22.73 -20.03 16.11
CA GLN A 132 -23.99 -19.35 15.81
C GLN A 132 -23.81 -17.82 15.74
N GLN A 133 -23.12 -17.21 16.70
CA GLN A 133 -22.95 -15.76 16.76
C GLN A 133 -22.20 -15.20 15.56
N VAL A 134 -21.22 -15.94 15.04
CA VAL A 134 -20.37 -15.52 13.93
C VAL A 134 -20.96 -15.98 12.59
N LEU A 135 -21.03 -17.30 12.35
CA LEU A 135 -21.29 -17.85 11.01
C LEU A 135 -22.75 -17.71 10.56
N SER A 136 -23.72 -17.65 11.48
CA SER A 136 -25.12 -17.43 11.06
C SER A 136 -25.37 -16.02 10.52
N LYS A 137 -24.48 -15.07 10.86
CA LYS A 137 -24.58 -13.66 10.47
C LYS A 137 -23.62 -13.28 9.35
N THR A 138 -22.68 -14.17 8.97
CA THR A 138 -21.67 -13.83 7.97
C THR A 138 -22.30 -13.54 6.61
N LYS A 139 -21.78 -12.53 5.94
CA LYS A 139 -22.23 -12.10 4.61
C LYS A 139 -21.14 -12.29 3.58
N TYR A 140 -21.53 -12.76 2.40
CA TYR A 140 -20.65 -12.75 1.24
C TYR A 140 -20.47 -11.32 0.73
N LEU A 141 -19.21 -10.88 0.56
CA LEU A 141 -18.88 -9.52 0.14
C LEU A 141 -18.09 -9.53 -1.17
N GLN A 142 -18.78 -9.41 -2.31
CA GLN A 142 -18.16 -9.44 -3.65
C GLN A 142 -16.96 -8.49 -3.80
N ARG A 143 -17.00 -7.32 -3.16
CA ARG A 143 -15.93 -6.33 -3.22
C ARG A 143 -14.59 -6.85 -2.66
N ILE A 144 -14.63 -7.77 -1.69
CA ILE A 144 -13.43 -8.40 -1.13
C ILE A 144 -12.75 -9.27 -2.16
N ILE A 145 -13.51 -10.00 -2.97
CA ILE A 145 -12.98 -10.81 -4.08
C ILE A 145 -12.34 -9.92 -5.15
N GLU A 146 -12.92 -8.76 -5.44
CA GLU A 146 -12.32 -7.79 -6.36
C GLU A 146 -10.99 -7.23 -5.85
N LEU A 147 -10.91 -6.91 -4.55
CA LEU A 147 -9.70 -6.42 -3.89
C LEU A 147 -8.61 -7.50 -3.86
N ASP A 148 -8.97 -8.74 -3.57
CA ASP A 148 -8.06 -9.88 -3.58
C ASP A 148 -7.40 -10.10 -4.96
N ARG A 149 -8.15 -9.83 -6.03
CA ARG A 149 -7.68 -9.93 -7.42
C ARG A 149 -6.90 -8.68 -7.89
N ARG A 150 -7.03 -7.53 -7.19
CA ARG A 150 -6.43 -6.23 -7.55
C ARG A 150 -5.43 -5.76 -6.49
N GLN A 151 -4.16 -6.11 -6.69
CA GLN A 151 -3.07 -5.76 -5.76
C GLN A 151 -2.06 -4.83 -6.47
N PRO A 152 -2.30 -3.50 -6.48
CA PRO A 152 -1.48 -2.53 -7.20
C PRO A 152 -0.05 -2.40 -6.67
N GLU A 153 0.18 -2.76 -5.41
CA GLU A 153 1.51 -2.74 -4.78
C GLU A 153 2.50 -3.68 -5.50
N PHE A 154 2.00 -4.72 -6.17
CA PHE A 154 2.84 -5.69 -6.88
C PHE A 154 3.60 -5.10 -8.07
N THR A 155 3.16 -3.95 -8.58
CA THR A 155 3.84 -3.26 -9.67
C THR A 155 4.27 -1.85 -9.30
N GLN A 156 4.13 -1.47 -8.03
CA GLN A 156 4.55 -0.17 -7.53
C GLN A 156 6.08 -0.13 -7.44
N THR A 157 6.65 1.01 -7.78
CA THR A 157 8.09 1.30 -7.62
C THR A 157 8.40 1.71 -6.19
N PHE A 158 9.69 1.76 -5.85
CA PHE A 158 10.09 2.23 -4.53
C PHE A 158 9.69 3.70 -4.31
N ALA A 159 9.89 4.58 -5.29
CA ALA A 159 9.59 6.00 -5.16
C ALA A 159 8.11 6.24 -4.83
N ASN A 160 7.19 5.64 -5.60
CA ASN A 160 5.75 5.77 -5.33
C ASN A 160 5.36 5.13 -4.00
N TYR A 161 5.94 3.97 -3.66
CA TYR A 161 5.63 3.29 -2.42
C TYR A 161 6.05 4.11 -1.20
N PHE A 162 7.27 4.63 -1.24
CA PHE A 162 7.95 5.32 -0.15
C PHE A 162 7.39 6.73 0.07
N ASN A 163 7.27 7.54 -0.99
CA ASN A 163 6.89 8.96 -0.86
C ASN A 163 5.45 9.15 -0.37
N ILE A 164 4.54 8.21 -0.69
CA ILE A 164 3.17 8.23 -0.13
C ILE A 164 3.20 7.93 1.37
N ARG A 165 4.15 7.12 1.82
CA ARG A 165 4.19 6.59 3.19
C ARG A 165 5.09 7.38 4.14
N ILE A 166 6.07 8.08 3.62
CA ILE A 166 7.02 8.87 4.40
C ILE A 166 6.76 10.34 4.09
N ASN A 167 5.90 10.95 4.90
CA ASN A 167 5.53 12.35 4.78
C ASN A 167 5.57 13.04 6.15
N ASP A 168 5.63 14.38 6.12
CA ASP A 168 5.85 15.18 7.33
C ASP A 168 4.69 15.08 8.33
N GLU A 169 3.44 14.94 7.85
CA GLU A 169 2.27 14.74 8.71
C GLU A 169 2.43 13.47 9.56
N ARG A 170 2.76 12.35 8.90
CA ARG A 170 2.95 11.07 9.61
C ARG A 170 4.13 11.13 10.57
N ILE A 171 5.25 11.74 10.17
CA ILE A 171 6.43 11.88 11.02
C ILE A 171 6.11 12.71 12.26
N GLN A 172 5.46 13.87 12.08
CA GLN A 172 5.10 14.76 13.17
C GLN A 172 4.11 14.08 14.13
N ARG A 173 3.10 13.41 13.59
CA ARG A 173 2.15 12.65 14.41
C ARG A 173 2.84 11.52 15.18
N GLY A 174 3.79 10.82 14.55
CA GLY A 174 4.58 9.78 15.22
C GLY A 174 5.38 10.34 16.40
N ARG A 175 6.01 11.52 16.24
CA ARG A 175 6.74 12.20 17.32
C ARG A 175 5.84 12.57 18.49
N GLU A 176 4.65 13.09 18.22
CA GLU A 176 3.66 13.38 19.26
C GLU A 176 3.25 12.13 20.04
N LEU A 177 3.05 11.02 19.34
CA LEU A 177 2.66 9.74 19.95
C LEU A 177 3.80 9.13 20.76
N LEU A 178 5.04 9.26 20.29
CA LEU A 178 6.23 8.85 21.02
C LEU A 178 6.33 9.56 22.37
N VAL A 179 6.04 10.87 22.40
CA VAL A 179 6.00 11.66 23.65
C VAL A 179 4.79 11.27 24.50
N ARG A 180 3.61 11.16 23.90
CA ARG A 180 2.35 10.85 24.60
C ARG A 180 2.41 9.51 25.34
N TYR A 181 2.99 8.48 24.72
CA TYR A 181 3.05 7.13 25.26
C TYR A 181 4.42 6.78 25.84
N ARG A 182 5.26 7.77 26.15
CA ARG A 182 6.65 7.57 26.57
C ARG A 182 6.79 6.56 27.71
N THR A 183 6.01 6.70 28.79
CA THR A 183 6.08 5.78 29.94
C THR A 183 5.83 4.33 29.55
N LEU A 184 4.77 4.07 28.77
CA LEU A 184 4.43 2.74 28.27
C LEU A 184 5.52 2.19 27.34
N LEU A 185 6.00 3.02 26.41
CA LEU A 185 7.01 2.63 25.44
C LEU A 185 8.36 2.34 26.09
N ASP A 186 8.75 3.12 27.11
CA ASP A 186 9.97 2.89 27.87
C ASP A 186 9.90 1.55 28.63
N GLN A 187 8.75 1.21 29.22
CA GLN A 187 8.52 -0.09 29.86
C GLN A 187 8.62 -1.24 28.84
N ILE A 188 7.90 -1.14 27.73
CA ILE A 188 7.93 -2.15 26.66
C ILE A 188 9.36 -2.33 26.14
N GLN A 189 10.10 -1.24 25.93
CA GLN A 189 11.48 -1.30 25.44
C GLN A 189 12.42 -1.97 26.45
N GLN A 190 12.24 -1.73 27.75
CA GLN A 190 13.03 -2.39 28.79
C GLN A 190 12.80 -3.91 28.81
N GLU A 191 11.56 -4.35 28.62
CA GLU A 191 11.21 -5.77 28.62
C GLU A 191 11.58 -6.49 27.32
N THR A 192 11.41 -5.83 26.19
CA THR A 192 11.52 -6.47 24.87
C THR A 192 12.81 -6.19 24.13
N GLY A 193 13.51 -5.11 24.51
CA GLY A 193 14.66 -4.59 23.78
C GLY A 193 14.31 -3.92 22.45
N VAL A 194 13.02 -3.82 22.09
CA VAL A 194 12.54 -3.19 20.86
C VAL A 194 12.40 -1.67 21.08
N PRO A 195 13.11 -0.83 20.31
CA PRO A 195 13.03 0.62 20.50
C PRO A 195 11.67 1.20 20.13
N ALA A 196 11.20 2.13 20.94
CA ALA A 196 9.88 2.75 20.84
C ALA A 196 9.51 3.28 19.44
N GLN A 197 10.48 3.89 18.74
CA GLN A 197 10.25 4.46 17.42
C GLN A 197 9.84 3.44 16.35
N TYR A 198 10.24 2.16 16.49
CA TYR A 198 9.82 1.12 15.55
C TYR A 198 8.35 0.76 15.77
N LEU A 199 7.90 0.65 17.02
CA LEU A 199 6.50 0.37 17.34
C LEU A 199 5.58 1.48 16.81
N ILE A 200 5.97 2.74 17.01
CA ILE A 200 5.24 3.89 16.46
C ILE A 200 5.28 3.88 14.92
N SER A 201 6.42 3.56 14.32
CA SER A 201 6.53 3.47 12.87
C SER A 201 5.62 2.39 12.27
N PHE A 202 5.58 1.19 12.85
CA PHE A 202 4.64 0.13 12.46
C PHE A 202 3.20 0.65 12.56
N TRP A 203 2.85 1.23 13.70
CA TRP A 203 1.51 1.76 13.93
C TRP A 203 1.10 2.83 12.90
N GLY A 204 2.04 3.69 12.50
CA GLY A 204 1.84 4.71 11.47
C GLY A 204 1.64 4.13 10.08
N LEU A 205 2.38 3.09 9.70
CA LEU A 205 2.27 2.47 8.39
C LEU A 205 1.10 1.48 8.26
N GLU A 206 0.72 0.81 9.35
CA GLU A 206 -0.37 -0.15 9.34
C GLU A 206 -1.75 0.52 9.33
N THR A 207 -1.94 1.52 10.18
CA THR A 207 -3.30 2.06 10.42
C THR A 207 -3.36 3.58 10.54
N ASN A 208 -2.28 4.26 10.16
CA ASN A 208 -2.13 5.70 10.39
C ASN A 208 -2.45 6.06 11.85
N TYR A 209 -1.80 5.35 12.76
CA TYR A 209 -1.96 5.51 14.21
C TYR A 209 -3.37 5.22 14.72
N GLY A 210 -4.04 4.22 14.14
CA GLY A 210 -5.36 3.75 14.52
C GLY A 210 -6.53 4.56 13.99
N THR A 211 -6.27 5.52 13.11
CA THR A 211 -7.35 6.26 12.43
C THR A 211 -8.00 5.45 11.31
N HIS A 212 -7.30 4.41 10.80
CA HIS A 212 -7.75 3.58 9.68
C HIS A 212 -7.39 2.10 9.91
N PHE A 213 -8.24 1.34 10.60
CA PHE A 213 -8.10 -0.13 10.66
C PHE A 213 -8.56 -0.84 9.38
N GLY A 214 -9.36 -0.12 8.57
CA GLY A 214 -10.30 -0.67 7.62
C GLY A 214 -11.72 -0.64 8.17
N ASP A 215 -12.71 -0.78 7.28
CA ASP A 215 -14.14 -0.72 7.62
C ASP A 215 -14.82 -2.08 7.48
N TRP A 216 -14.03 -3.16 7.44
CA TRP A 216 -14.52 -4.50 7.15
C TRP A 216 -14.69 -5.31 8.43
N SER A 217 -15.83 -6.01 8.52
CA SER A 217 -16.00 -7.12 9.45
C SER A 217 -14.98 -8.21 9.11
N VAL A 218 -14.09 -8.52 10.06
CA VAL A 218 -13.06 -9.56 9.87
C VAL A 218 -13.70 -10.93 9.64
N PRO A 219 -14.74 -11.35 10.39
CA PRO A 219 -15.44 -12.60 10.08
C PRO A 219 -16.03 -12.65 8.67
N ASP A 220 -16.70 -11.59 8.20
CA ASP A 220 -17.27 -11.56 6.84
C ASP A 220 -16.18 -11.63 5.76
N SER A 221 -15.06 -10.95 6.02
CA SER A 221 -13.92 -10.91 5.11
C SER A 221 -13.27 -12.27 4.95
N LEU A 222 -12.94 -12.91 6.08
CA LEU A 222 -12.32 -14.21 6.09
C LEU A 222 -13.27 -15.30 5.60
N ALA A 223 -14.57 -15.21 5.91
CA ALA A 223 -15.59 -16.11 5.36
C ALA A 223 -15.72 -16.01 3.84
N THR A 224 -15.80 -14.78 3.31
CA THR A 224 -15.84 -14.53 1.86
C THR A 224 -14.62 -15.14 1.17
N LEU A 225 -13.42 -14.93 1.72
CA LEU A 225 -12.17 -15.42 1.15
C LEU A 225 -11.94 -16.93 1.37
N ALA A 226 -12.44 -17.49 2.47
CA ALA A 226 -12.39 -18.93 2.74
C ALA A 226 -13.25 -19.73 1.75
N CYS A 227 -14.33 -19.12 1.24
CA CYS A 227 -15.22 -19.71 0.25
C CYS A 227 -14.80 -19.43 -1.21
N ASP A 228 -13.75 -18.63 -1.45
CA ASP A 228 -13.13 -18.47 -2.77
C ASP A 228 -11.99 -19.49 -2.98
N GLN A 229 -11.87 -19.98 -4.22
CA GLN A 229 -10.95 -21.06 -4.56
C GLN A 229 -9.47 -20.68 -4.42
N ARG A 230 -9.10 -19.40 -4.58
CA ARG A 230 -7.69 -18.98 -4.73
C ARG A 230 -6.84 -19.29 -3.52
N ARG A 231 -7.37 -19.04 -2.31
CA ARG A 231 -6.64 -19.18 -1.02
C ARG A 231 -7.52 -19.77 0.08
N SER A 232 -8.52 -20.57 -0.29
CA SER A 232 -9.54 -21.13 0.61
C SER A 232 -8.96 -21.71 1.90
N ASN A 233 -7.92 -22.55 1.81
CA ASN A 233 -7.33 -23.21 2.98
C ASN A 233 -6.73 -22.23 3.99
N PHE A 234 -5.99 -21.23 3.51
CA PHE A 234 -5.37 -20.22 4.36
C PHE A 234 -6.45 -19.42 5.10
N PHE A 235 -7.43 -18.89 4.36
CA PHE A 235 -8.48 -18.07 4.96
C PHE A 235 -9.47 -18.86 5.81
N THR A 236 -9.68 -20.14 5.52
CA THR A 236 -10.42 -21.03 6.44
C THR A 236 -9.72 -21.10 7.80
N GLN A 237 -8.39 -21.27 7.82
CA GLN A 237 -7.65 -21.31 9.08
C GLN A 237 -7.67 -19.97 9.82
N GLU A 238 -7.53 -18.85 9.11
CA GLU A 238 -7.63 -17.53 9.73
C GLU A 238 -9.04 -17.25 10.27
N LEU A 239 -10.10 -17.69 9.58
CA LEU A 239 -11.48 -17.58 10.10
C LEU A 239 -11.67 -18.40 11.38
N LEU A 240 -11.18 -19.65 11.41
CA LEU A 240 -11.22 -20.47 12.62
C LEU A 240 -10.44 -19.83 13.77
N ASN A 241 -9.29 -19.22 13.49
CA ASN A 241 -8.53 -18.46 14.48
C ASN A 241 -9.28 -17.22 14.97
N ALA A 242 -9.92 -16.46 14.07
CA ALA A 242 -10.75 -15.32 14.45
C ALA A 242 -11.89 -15.74 15.38
N MET A 243 -12.54 -16.86 15.07
CA MET A 243 -13.58 -17.43 15.93
C MET A 243 -13.03 -17.86 17.29
N ARG A 244 -11.83 -18.43 17.38
CA ARG A 244 -11.19 -18.74 18.69
C ARG A 244 -10.99 -17.51 19.55
N ILE A 245 -10.56 -16.39 18.94
CA ILE A 245 -10.36 -15.11 19.65
C ILE A 245 -11.70 -14.61 20.22
N ILE A 246 -12.77 -14.70 19.43
CA ILE A 246 -14.13 -14.36 19.87
C ILE A 246 -14.60 -15.31 20.98
N ASP A 247 -14.33 -16.61 20.85
CA ASP A 247 -14.82 -17.65 21.77
C ASP A 247 -14.24 -17.50 23.19
N VAL A 248 -12.96 -17.09 23.30
CA VAL A 248 -12.33 -16.80 24.59
C VAL A 248 -12.71 -15.43 25.17
N GLY A 249 -13.37 -14.58 24.38
CA GLY A 249 -13.93 -13.32 24.85
C GLY A 249 -13.02 -12.09 24.73
N ASP A 250 -11.90 -12.19 23.99
CA ASP A 250 -11.00 -11.06 23.75
C ASP A 250 -11.72 -9.89 23.06
N ILE A 251 -12.64 -10.18 22.14
CA ILE A 251 -13.41 -9.17 21.39
C ILE A 251 -14.78 -9.73 20.96
N SER A 252 -15.79 -8.87 20.80
CA SER A 252 -17.07 -9.28 20.21
C SER A 252 -16.98 -9.36 18.67
N PRO A 253 -17.79 -10.19 18.00
CA PRO A 253 -17.79 -10.28 16.54
C PRO A 253 -17.98 -8.92 15.85
N GLU A 254 -18.85 -8.08 16.40
CA GLU A 254 -19.20 -6.77 15.84
C GLU A 254 -18.07 -5.74 15.97
N ARG A 255 -17.17 -5.91 16.95
CA ARG A 255 -16.02 -5.03 17.16
C ARG A 255 -14.75 -5.54 16.45
N MET A 256 -14.77 -6.75 15.91
CA MET A 256 -13.63 -7.35 15.21
C MET A 256 -13.51 -6.77 13.79
N ILE A 257 -13.05 -5.52 13.71
CA ILE A 257 -12.91 -4.76 12.46
C ILE A 257 -11.46 -4.81 11.95
N GLY A 258 -11.28 -4.76 10.63
CA GLY A 258 -9.97 -4.79 10.02
C GLY A 258 -9.96 -4.52 8.53
N SER A 259 -8.88 -4.92 7.88
CA SER A 259 -8.75 -4.88 6.43
C SER A 259 -9.62 -5.93 5.75
N TRP A 260 -9.84 -5.76 4.45
CA TRP A 260 -10.55 -6.72 3.60
C TRP A 260 -9.93 -8.13 3.62
N ALA A 261 -8.65 -8.26 3.98
CA ALA A 261 -7.94 -9.53 4.05
C ALA A 261 -7.96 -10.15 5.45
N GLY A 262 -8.61 -9.52 6.43
CA GLY A 262 -8.73 -9.99 7.80
C GLY A 262 -7.58 -9.61 8.73
N ALA A 263 -6.73 -8.66 8.33
CA ALA A 263 -5.73 -8.08 9.23
C ALA A 263 -6.40 -7.08 10.19
N MET A 264 -6.09 -7.14 11.48
CA MET A 264 -6.96 -6.64 12.55
C MET A 264 -6.35 -5.51 13.38
N GLY A 265 -7.21 -4.57 13.79
CA GLY A 265 -6.90 -3.58 14.82
C GLY A 265 -5.71 -2.67 14.50
N HIS A 266 -5.12 -2.07 15.53
CA HIS A 266 -4.06 -1.07 15.45
C HIS A 266 -2.80 -1.54 14.68
N MET A 267 -2.47 -2.83 14.80
CA MET A 267 -1.24 -3.42 14.29
C MET A 267 -1.45 -4.36 13.09
N GLN A 268 -2.69 -4.44 12.58
CA GLN A 268 -3.04 -5.29 11.43
C GLN A 268 -2.54 -6.74 11.60
N PHE A 269 -2.69 -7.30 12.79
CA PHE A 269 -2.38 -8.71 13.01
C PHE A 269 -3.41 -9.59 12.30
N MET A 270 -2.94 -10.62 11.61
CA MET A 270 -3.82 -11.73 11.23
C MET A 270 -4.25 -12.48 12.50
N PRO A 271 -5.43 -13.14 12.51
CA PRO A 271 -5.88 -13.93 13.66
C PRO A 271 -4.86 -14.96 14.17
N SER A 272 -4.12 -15.62 13.29
CA SER A 272 -3.02 -16.53 13.69
C SER A 272 -1.90 -15.81 14.45
N THR A 273 -1.49 -14.63 13.98
CA THR A 273 -0.50 -13.77 14.65
C THR A 273 -1.03 -13.31 16.01
N PHE A 274 -2.29 -12.90 16.08
CA PHE A 274 -2.93 -12.54 17.35
C PHE A 274 -2.84 -13.69 18.36
N LEU A 275 -3.28 -14.89 18.00
CA LEU A 275 -3.29 -16.02 18.93
C LEU A 275 -1.89 -16.38 19.43
N SER A 276 -0.87 -16.17 18.60
CA SER A 276 0.52 -16.52 18.90
C SER A 276 1.25 -15.45 19.72
N TYR A 277 0.91 -14.17 19.55
CA TYR A 277 1.74 -13.07 20.05
C TYR A 277 1.00 -11.97 20.81
N ALA A 278 -0.34 -11.92 20.76
CA ALA A 278 -1.09 -10.90 21.49
C ALA A 278 -0.96 -11.10 23.00
N LYS A 279 -0.78 -10.00 23.73
CA LYS A 279 -0.65 -9.94 25.19
C LYS A 279 -1.64 -8.93 25.76
N ASP A 280 -2.17 -9.29 26.92
CA ASP A 280 -2.93 -8.40 27.80
C ASP A 280 -1.88 -7.64 28.63
N ILE A 281 -1.72 -6.36 28.32
CA ILE A 281 -0.67 -5.51 28.87
C ILE A 281 -1.23 -4.65 30.02
N ASP A 282 -2.50 -4.26 29.95
CA ASP A 282 -3.14 -3.47 30.99
C ASP A 282 -3.82 -4.30 32.09
N GLY A 283 -3.90 -5.62 31.91
CA GLY A 283 -4.32 -6.59 32.91
C GLY A 283 -5.84 -6.70 33.09
N ASP A 284 -6.62 -6.28 32.09
CA ASP A 284 -8.09 -6.30 32.16
C ASP A 284 -8.71 -7.68 31.83
N GLY A 285 -7.87 -8.66 31.48
CA GLY A 285 -8.24 -10.02 31.13
C GLY A 285 -8.49 -10.23 29.64
N ARG A 286 -8.23 -9.24 28.78
CA ARG A 286 -8.41 -9.31 27.32
C ARG A 286 -7.17 -8.83 26.60
N ARG A 287 -7.03 -9.28 25.35
CA ARG A 287 -5.99 -8.82 24.42
C ARG A 287 -6.62 -7.89 23.38
N ASP A 288 -7.10 -6.71 23.79
CA ASP A 288 -7.86 -5.80 22.94
C ASP A 288 -6.94 -4.95 22.03
N LEU A 289 -6.55 -5.49 20.87
CA LEU A 289 -5.75 -4.78 19.86
C LEU A 289 -6.52 -3.67 19.11
N TRP A 290 -7.76 -3.36 19.48
CA TRP A 290 -8.60 -2.31 18.88
C TRP A 290 -8.81 -1.14 19.84
N GLY A 291 -9.07 -1.42 21.11
CA GLY A 291 -9.37 -0.43 22.15
C GLY A 291 -8.21 -0.12 23.08
N SER A 292 -7.26 -1.04 23.25
CA SER A 292 -6.13 -0.89 24.16
C SER A 292 -4.84 -0.61 23.39
N ILE A 293 -4.33 0.62 23.54
CA ILE A 293 -3.01 1.01 23.04
C ILE A 293 -1.88 0.24 23.75
N PRO A 294 -1.92 0.03 25.09
CA PRO A 294 -1.03 -0.90 25.77
C PRO A 294 -0.95 -2.26 25.08
N ASP A 295 -2.08 -2.93 24.86
CA ASP A 295 -2.11 -4.27 24.24
C ASP A 295 -1.57 -4.24 22.81
N ALA A 296 -1.99 -3.26 22.01
CA ALA A 296 -1.53 -3.10 20.64
C ALA A 296 0.01 -2.96 20.56
N LEU A 297 0.59 -2.05 21.34
CA LEU A 297 2.03 -1.78 21.30
C LEU A 297 2.85 -2.90 21.95
N GLY A 298 2.39 -3.44 23.08
CA GLY A 298 3.08 -4.55 23.76
C GLY A 298 3.02 -5.85 22.96
N SER A 299 1.90 -6.13 22.28
CA SER A 299 1.78 -7.28 21.37
C SER A 299 2.69 -7.15 20.15
N ALA A 300 2.79 -5.94 19.57
CA ALA A 300 3.73 -5.65 18.47
C ALA A 300 5.19 -5.88 18.91
N ALA A 301 5.55 -5.41 20.09
CA ALA A 301 6.89 -5.60 20.64
C ALA A 301 7.19 -7.06 20.95
N ASN A 302 6.23 -7.79 21.54
CA ASN A 302 6.33 -9.23 21.77
C ASN A 302 6.53 -10.00 20.45
N PHE A 303 5.78 -9.66 19.41
CA PHE A 303 5.95 -10.28 18.09
C PHE A 303 7.36 -10.07 17.54
N LEU A 304 7.88 -8.84 17.56
CA LEU A 304 9.24 -8.54 17.09
C LEU A 304 10.31 -9.24 17.93
N GLN A 305 10.15 -9.27 19.26
CA GLN A 305 11.04 -9.98 20.17
C GLN A 305 11.08 -11.48 19.85
N GLN A 306 9.93 -12.13 19.71
CA GLN A 306 9.82 -13.56 19.41
C GLN A 306 10.34 -13.91 18.00
N LEU A 307 10.31 -12.95 17.07
CA LEU A 307 10.97 -13.09 15.77
C LEU A 307 12.50 -12.93 15.83
N GLY A 308 13.05 -12.61 17.01
CA GLY A 308 14.48 -12.56 17.28
C GLY A 308 15.09 -11.16 17.17
N TRP A 309 14.32 -10.10 17.48
CA TRP A 309 14.83 -8.72 17.45
C TRP A 309 16.13 -8.58 18.25
N ILE A 310 17.17 -8.02 17.62
CA ILE A 310 18.48 -7.84 18.24
C ILE A 310 18.53 -6.44 18.84
N SER A 311 18.46 -6.34 20.18
CA SER A 311 18.56 -5.04 20.85
C SER A 311 19.93 -4.37 20.60
N GLY A 312 19.94 -3.05 20.47
CA GLY A 312 21.13 -2.26 20.16
C GLY A 312 21.56 -2.30 18.68
N LEU A 313 20.99 -3.20 17.87
CA LEU A 313 21.24 -3.24 16.43
C LEU A 313 20.19 -2.41 15.68
N ASN A 314 20.60 -1.49 14.82
CA ASN A 314 19.67 -0.74 13.97
C ASN A 314 19.12 -1.63 12.82
N TRP A 315 18.05 -1.21 12.17
CA TRP A 315 17.55 -1.89 10.97
C TRP A 315 18.54 -1.78 9.79
N GLY A 316 19.22 -0.65 9.67
CA GLY A 316 20.09 -0.30 8.56
C GLY A 316 20.42 1.19 8.54
N GLN A 317 21.03 1.65 7.45
CA GLN A 317 21.36 3.06 7.22
C GLN A 317 21.46 3.37 5.72
N GLU A 318 21.18 4.61 5.34
CA GLU A 318 21.52 5.13 4.01
C GLU A 318 23.05 5.24 3.87
N VAL A 319 23.56 4.82 2.72
CA VAL A 319 24.98 4.86 2.39
C VAL A 319 25.21 5.51 1.04
N ARG A 320 26.45 5.93 0.80
CA ARG A 320 26.88 6.46 -0.50
C ARG A 320 27.83 5.47 -1.16
N LEU A 321 27.54 5.13 -2.41
CA LEU A 321 28.35 4.26 -3.25
C LEU A 321 29.35 5.09 -4.09
N PRO A 322 30.55 4.56 -4.38
CA PRO A 322 31.47 5.20 -5.31
C PRO A 322 30.91 5.18 -6.75
N PRO A 323 31.34 6.10 -7.65
CA PRO A 323 30.79 6.18 -9.00
C PRO A 323 30.86 4.90 -9.83
N ALA A 324 31.90 4.08 -9.65
CA ALA A 324 32.13 2.83 -10.38
C ALA A 324 31.83 1.58 -9.53
N PHE A 325 30.82 1.66 -8.65
CA PHE A 325 30.44 0.54 -7.79
C PHE A 325 29.89 -0.66 -8.60
N ASP A 326 30.24 -1.87 -8.19
CA ASP A 326 29.70 -3.10 -8.76
C ASP A 326 28.32 -3.44 -8.17
N TYR A 327 27.27 -3.06 -8.89
CA TYR A 327 25.88 -3.30 -8.47
C TYR A 327 25.46 -4.78 -8.44
N SER A 328 26.27 -5.70 -8.99
CA SER A 328 25.99 -7.14 -8.86
C SER A 328 26.11 -7.65 -7.42
N LEU A 329 26.78 -6.88 -6.55
CA LEU A 329 26.88 -7.13 -5.11
C LEU A 329 25.62 -6.69 -4.33
N ALA A 330 24.68 -5.99 -4.98
CA ALA A 330 23.45 -5.55 -4.35
C ALA A 330 22.40 -6.68 -4.31
N GLY A 331 21.69 -6.78 -3.20
CA GLY A 331 20.72 -7.83 -2.93
C GLY A 331 20.83 -8.32 -1.49
N ARG A 332 19.89 -9.18 -1.08
CA ARG A 332 19.82 -9.71 0.29
C ARG A 332 20.68 -10.96 0.51
N ASP A 333 21.23 -11.55 -0.54
CA ASP A 333 21.92 -12.84 -0.47
C ASP A 333 23.39 -12.70 -0.04
N GLN A 334 23.97 -11.52 -0.24
CA GLN A 334 25.33 -11.20 0.17
C GLN A 334 25.31 -10.24 1.36
N MET A 335 25.75 -10.73 2.51
CA MET A 335 25.97 -9.89 3.69
C MET A 335 27.48 -9.79 3.94
N LEU A 336 28.04 -8.58 3.95
CA LEU A 336 29.45 -8.32 4.29
C LEU A 336 29.53 -7.49 5.58
N SER A 337 30.67 -7.56 6.27
CA SER A 337 30.99 -6.65 7.38
C SER A 337 31.10 -5.20 6.90
N GLN A 338 30.95 -4.23 7.81
CA GLN A 338 31.13 -2.82 7.45
C GLN A 338 32.55 -2.53 6.93
N ALA A 339 33.56 -3.22 7.47
CA ALA A 339 34.95 -3.09 7.00
C ALA A 339 35.13 -3.59 5.55
N GLU A 340 34.47 -4.68 5.17
CA GLU A 340 34.47 -5.17 3.79
C GLU A 340 33.74 -4.22 2.85
N TRP A 341 32.58 -3.67 3.26
CA TRP A 341 31.89 -2.63 2.47
C TRP A 341 32.72 -1.35 2.32
N ALA A 342 33.43 -0.94 3.37
CA ALA A 342 34.33 0.22 3.32
C ALA A 342 35.50 -0.01 2.35
N LYS A 343 36.05 -1.23 2.27
CA LYS A 343 37.07 -1.59 1.26
C LYS A 343 36.56 -1.48 -0.17
N LEU A 344 35.24 -1.65 -0.38
CA LEU A 344 34.57 -1.43 -1.66
C LEU A 344 34.22 0.06 -1.91
N GLY A 345 34.67 0.97 -1.05
CA GLY A 345 34.49 2.41 -1.19
C GLY A 345 33.15 2.95 -0.70
N ILE A 346 32.32 2.13 -0.03
CA ILE A 346 31.06 2.57 0.56
C ILE A 346 31.36 3.48 1.77
N THR A 347 30.67 4.62 1.83
CA THR A 347 30.71 5.54 2.98
C THR A 347 29.33 5.69 3.61
N THR A 348 29.24 6.34 4.77
CA THR A 348 27.94 6.85 5.25
C THR A 348 27.33 7.78 4.19
N ALA A 349 26.02 8.05 4.29
CA ALA A 349 25.35 9.00 3.41
C ALA A 349 26.11 10.35 3.33
N SER A 350 26.53 10.88 4.49
CA SER A 350 27.30 12.13 4.60
C SER A 350 28.73 12.08 4.05
N GLY A 351 29.21 10.92 3.61
CA GLY A 351 30.55 10.75 3.05
C GLY A 351 31.63 10.36 4.06
N ALA A 352 31.28 10.19 5.34
CA ALA A 352 32.22 9.75 6.37
C ALA A 352 32.52 8.24 6.27
N PRO A 353 33.66 7.76 6.78
CA PRO A 353 33.95 6.33 6.85
C PRO A 353 32.85 5.58 7.61
N LEU A 354 32.54 4.35 7.16
CA LEU A 354 31.63 3.47 7.89
C LEU A 354 32.23 3.12 9.27
N PRO A 355 31.42 3.10 10.34
CA PRO A 355 31.91 2.73 11.66
C PRO A 355 32.42 1.27 11.65
N PRO A 356 33.52 0.95 12.35
CA PRO A 356 34.14 -0.38 12.35
C PRO A 356 33.36 -1.34 13.25
N ILE A 357 32.11 -1.62 12.90
CA ILE A 357 31.24 -2.55 13.62
C ILE A 357 31.28 -3.89 12.87
N GLU A 358 31.49 -4.98 13.62
CA GLU A 358 31.56 -6.36 13.10
C GLU A 358 30.25 -6.88 12.50
N GLN A 359 29.15 -6.12 12.66
CA GLN A 359 27.86 -6.50 12.16
C GLN A 359 27.86 -6.58 10.63
N ARG A 360 27.38 -7.72 10.12
CA ARG A 360 27.16 -7.91 8.68
C ARG A 360 25.89 -7.20 8.22
N ALA A 361 25.95 -6.63 7.02
CA ALA A 361 24.85 -5.97 6.34
C ALA A 361 24.81 -6.35 4.86
N ALA A 362 23.61 -6.38 4.29
CA ALA A 362 23.37 -6.51 2.85
C ALA A 362 23.19 -5.13 2.22
N LEU A 363 23.51 -4.98 0.94
CA LEU A 363 23.32 -3.72 0.20
C LEU A 363 22.03 -3.77 -0.61
N LEU A 364 21.13 -2.81 -0.41
CA LEU A 364 19.92 -2.64 -1.22
C LEU A 364 19.94 -1.33 -2.00
N VAL A 365 19.51 -1.40 -3.26
CA VAL A 365 19.36 -0.26 -4.19
C VAL A 365 17.93 -0.24 -4.76
N PRO A 366 16.92 0.05 -3.93
CA PRO A 366 15.51 -0.20 -4.25
C PRO A 366 14.97 0.59 -5.45
N ALA A 367 15.69 1.63 -5.88
CA ALA A 367 15.37 2.44 -7.07
C ALA A 367 16.56 2.56 -8.05
N GLY A 368 17.42 1.54 -8.11
CA GLY A 368 18.56 1.50 -9.03
C GLY A 368 19.72 2.43 -8.64
N HIS A 369 20.71 2.54 -9.52
CA HIS A 369 21.96 3.27 -9.28
C HIS A 369 21.79 4.79 -9.09
N GLN A 370 20.67 5.34 -9.55
CA GLN A 370 20.33 6.76 -9.42
C GLN A 370 19.60 7.07 -8.10
N GLY A 371 19.11 6.05 -7.40
CA GLY A 371 18.38 6.19 -6.15
C GLY A 371 19.26 6.15 -4.89
N PRO A 372 18.61 6.13 -3.72
CA PRO A 372 19.28 5.87 -2.45
C PRO A 372 19.75 4.41 -2.37
N ALA A 373 20.84 4.20 -1.64
CA ALA A 373 21.39 2.89 -1.32
C ALA A 373 21.40 2.68 0.19
N PHE A 374 21.15 1.45 0.63
CA PHE A 374 21.03 1.12 2.05
C PHE A 374 21.87 -0.09 2.41
N LEU A 375 22.64 0.01 3.50
CA LEU A 375 23.15 -1.17 4.18
C LEU A 375 22.11 -1.60 5.22
N VAL A 376 21.57 -2.82 5.07
CA VAL A 376 20.52 -3.38 5.92
C VAL A 376 21.04 -4.56 6.75
N THR A 377 20.69 -4.56 8.03
CA THR A 377 21.22 -5.52 9.02
C THR A 377 20.25 -6.68 9.22
N ARG A 378 20.52 -7.56 10.20
CA ARG A 378 19.60 -8.63 10.59
C ARG A 378 18.23 -8.12 11.04
N ASN A 379 18.15 -6.96 11.72
CA ASN A 379 16.87 -6.41 12.17
C ASN A 379 15.97 -5.99 11.00
N PHE A 380 16.52 -5.59 9.85
CA PHE A 380 15.73 -5.37 8.64
C PHE A 380 14.99 -6.64 8.18
N TYR A 381 15.65 -7.81 8.24
CA TYR A 381 15.01 -9.08 7.89
C TYR A 381 13.88 -9.43 8.88
N ILE A 382 13.96 -8.95 10.12
CA ILE A 382 12.89 -9.10 11.12
C ILE A 382 11.73 -8.16 10.79
N LEU A 383 11.99 -6.92 10.37
CA LEU A 383 10.93 -6.04 9.85
C LEU A 383 10.19 -6.71 8.67
N MET A 384 10.92 -7.39 7.78
CA MET A 384 10.31 -8.14 6.66
C MET A 384 9.47 -9.35 7.09
N ARG A 385 9.57 -9.82 8.34
CA ARG A 385 8.70 -10.87 8.87
C ARG A 385 7.31 -10.36 9.23
N TRP A 386 7.15 -9.05 9.41
CA TRP A 386 5.85 -8.40 9.54
C TRP A 386 5.13 -8.32 8.20
N ASN A 387 5.84 -7.82 7.17
CA ASN A 387 5.38 -7.80 5.79
C ASN A 387 6.57 -8.12 4.87
N ARG A 388 6.42 -9.15 4.02
CA ARG A 388 7.49 -9.68 3.14
C ARG A 388 7.81 -8.77 1.95
N SER A 389 8.05 -7.49 2.20
CA SER A 389 8.38 -6.48 1.20
C SER A 389 9.59 -5.66 1.65
N GLU A 390 10.60 -5.56 0.78
CA GLU A 390 11.77 -4.70 1.01
C GLU A 390 11.35 -3.23 1.11
N PHE A 391 10.41 -2.78 0.28
CA PHE A 391 9.95 -1.39 0.30
C PHE A 391 9.23 -1.06 1.60
N TYR A 392 8.42 -2.01 2.11
CA TYR A 392 7.76 -1.86 3.39
C TYR A 392 8.80 -1.77 4.52
N ALA A 393 9.73 -2.72 4.60
CA ALA A 393 10.73 -2.74 5.68
C ALA A 393 11.66 -1.51 5.65
N LEU A 394 12.03 -1.03 4.46
CA LEU A 394 12.77 0.24 4.29
C LEU A 394 11.94 1.44 4.76
N SER A 395 10.64 1.44 4.48
CA SER A 395 9.72 2.49 4.93
C SER A 395 9.56 2.49 6.45
N VAL A 396 9.42 1.31 7.08
CA VAL A 396 9.37 1.18 8.54
C VAL A 396 10.66 1.69 9.17
N GLY A 397 11.81 1.19 8.71
CA GLY A 397 13.10 1.59 9.24
C GLY A 397 13.32 3.10 9.14
N HIS A 398 13.11 3.66 7.94
CA HIS A 398 13.30 5.08 7.73
C HIS A 398 12.28 5.95 8.48
N LEU A 399 10.99 5.56 8.54
CA LEU A 399 10.01 6.32 9.32
C LEU A 399 10.37 6.32 10.81
N ALA A 400 10.84 5.19 11.35
CA ALA A 400 11.34 5.10 12.72
C ALA A 400 12.51 6.07 12.96
N ASP A 401 13.48 6.13 12.06
CA ASP A 401 14.61 7.08 12.14
C ASP A 401 14.12 8.53 12.12
N ARG A 402 13.20 8.87 11.21
CA ARG A 402 12.64 10.22 11.10
C ARG A 402 11.84 10.63 12.34
N ILE A 403 11.08 9.71 12.93
CA ILE A 403 10.37 9.92 14.21
C ILE A 403 11.38 10.17 15.32
N ALA A 404 12.49 9.42 15.36
CA ALA A 404 13.56 9.60 16.35
C ALA A 404 14.42 10.85 16.13
N GLY A 405 14.16 11.65 15.07
CA GLY A 405 14.83 12.92 14.83
C GLY A 405 15.97 12.87 13.80
N ALA A 406 16.16 11.73 13.12
CA ALA A 406 17.12 11.64 12.02
C ALA A 406 16.69 12.52 10.83
N VAL A 407 17.66 12.83 9.97
CA VAL A 407 17.46 13.62 8.76
C VAL A 407 16.75 12.82 7.66
N ALA A 408 16.19 13.53 6.68
CA ALA A 408 15.67 12.92 5.47
C ALA A 408 16.77 12.21 4.67
N LEU A 409 16.36 11.35 3.72
CA LEU A 409 17.30 10.74 2.79
C LEU A 409 18.11 11.82 2.05
N GLN A 410 19.42 11.62 1.93
CA GLN A 410 20.26 12.51 1.15
C GLN A 410 20.00 12.35 -0.35
N ARG A 411 19.71 11.13 -0.80
CA ARG A 411 19.24 10.86 -2.15
C ARG A 411 17.76 10.52 -2.15
N THR A 412 16.96 11.37 -2.78
CA THR A 412 15.55 11.06 -3.02
C THR A 412 15.41 9.97 -4.09
N PRO A 413 14.47 9.02 -3.92
CA PRO A 413 14.14 8.08 -4.99
C PRO A 413 13.81 8.81 -6.30
N PRO A 414 14.37 8.40 -7.45
CA PRO A 414 14.06 9.01 -8.73
C PRO A 414 12.58 8.85 -9.08
N VAL A 415 12.04 9.79 -9.86
CA VAL A 415 10.68 9.71 -10.37
C VAL A 415 10.60 8.56 -11.36
N ASP A 416 9.53 7.77 -11.26
CA ASP A 416 9.34 6.66 -12.17
C ASP A 416 9.15 7.10 -13.61
N THR A 417 9.84 6.39 -14.50
CA THR A 417 9.73 6.60 -15.94
C THR A 417 8.75 5.61 -16.58
N ILE A 418 8.29 4.60 -15.84
CA ILE A 418 7.43 3.54 -16.36
C ILE A 418 6.31 3.16 -15.40
N ARG A 419 5.14 2.87 -15.97
CA ARG A 419 4.02 2.20 -15.28
C ARG A 419 3.73 0.90 -16.02
N ILE A 420 3.87 -0.22 -15.31
CA ILE A 420 3.56 -1.54 -15.84
C ILE A 420 2.44 -2.21 -15.06
N THR A 421 1.62 -2.98 -15.76
CA THR A 421 0.55 -3.78 -15.18
C THR A 421 1.10 -5.11 -14.67
N ARG A 422 0.35 -5.77 -13.78
CA ARG A 422 0.69 -7.11 -13.28
C ARG A 422 0.87 -8.13 -14.41
N GLU A 423 0.07 -8.00 -15.47
CA GLU A 423 0.18 -8.77 -16.71
C GLU A 423 1.54 -8.58 -17.39
N GLN A 424 1.98 -7.32 -17.50
CA GLN A 424 3.26 -6.98 -18.11
C GLN A 424 4.44 -7.45 -17.27
N VAL A 425 4.34 -7.42 -15.93
CA VAL A 425 5.36 -8.02 -15.04
C VAL A 425 5.43 -9.53 -15.24
N ARG A 426 4.29 -10.21 -15.35
CA ARG A 426 4.27 -11.64 -15.61
C ARG A 426 4.91 -11.99 -16.94
N GLN A 427 4.60 -11.23 -17.98
CA GLN A 427 5.23 -11.41 -19.28
C GLN A 427 6.75 -11.17 -19.20
N LEU A 428 7.19 -10.14 -18.48
CA LEU A 428 8.61 -9.89 -18.22
C LEU A 428 9.31 -11.07 -17.52
N GLN A 429 8.68 -11.65 -16.50
CA GLN A 429 9.20 -12.84 -15.81
C GLN A 429 9.32 -14.04 -16.76
N ILE A 430 8.32 -14.27 -17.61
CA ILE A 430 8.36 -15.30 -18.66
C ILE A 430 9.50 -15.05 -19.65
N ASP A 431 9.67 -13.81 -20.10
CA ASP A 431 10.72 -13.42 -21.05
C ASP A 431 12.12 -13.62 -20.46
N LEU A 432 12.32 -13.28 -19.18
CA LEU A 432 13.57 -13.57 -18.46
C LEU A 432 13.83 -15.06 -18.35
N SER A 433 12.83 -15.87 -18.00
CA SER A 433 12.97 -17.33 -17.91
C SER A 433 13.31 -17.95 -19.26
N LYS A 434 12.74 -17.46 -20.38
CA LYS A 434 13.11 -17.89 -21.74
C LYS A 434 14.58 -17.60 -22.07
N LEU A 435 15.14 -16.52 -21.52
CA LEU A 435 16.55 -16.15 -21.67
C LEU A 435 17.49 -16.98 -20.77
N GLY A 436 16.96 -17.96 -20.03
CA GLY A 436 17.70 -18.77 -19.06
C GLY A 436 18.04 -18.01 -17.78
N ILE A 437 17.32 -16.93 -17.48
CA ILE A 437 17.51 -16.10 -16.28
C ILE A 437 16.34 -16.34 -15.35
N ASP A 438 16.58 -17.05 -14.26
CA ASP A 438 15.54 -17.36 -13.27
C ASP A 438 15.00 -16.07 -12.62
N ALA A 439 13.71 -15.82 -12.77
CA ALA A 439 12.99 -14.70 -12.15
C ALA A 439 12.00 -15.15 -11.05
N GLY A 440 12.01 -16.44 -10.71
CA GLY A 440 10.97 -17.09 -9.92
C GLY A 440 9.74 -17.46 -10.74
N GLU A 441 8.65 -17.78 -10.05
CA GLU A 441 7.36 -18.00 -10.71
C GLU A 441 6.86 -16.73 -11.41
N ALA A 442 6.19 -16.91 -12.55
CA ALA A 442 5.57 -15.81 -13.27
C ALA A 442 4.26 -15.38 -12.55
N ASP A 443 4.39 -14.74 -11.39
CA ASP A 443 3.30 -14.33 -10.51
C ASP A 443 2.83 -12.88 -10.74
N GLY A 444 3.53 -12.13 -11.59
CA GLY A 444 3.29 -10.73 -11.89
C GLY A 444 3.71 -9.77 -10.77
N VAL A 445 4.49 -10.23 -9.79
CA VAL A 445 5.00 -9.41 -8.69
C VAL A 445 6.40 -8.91 -9.02
N MET A 446 6.59 -7.59 -9.00
CA MET A 446 7.91 -6.97 -9.13
C MET A 446 8.68 -7.09 -7.79
N GLY A 447 8.99 -8.34 -7.41
CA GLY A 447 9.65 -8.70 -6.16
C GLY A 447 11.17 -8.68 -6.23
N SER A 448 11.79 -9.13 -5.15
CA SER A 448 13.26 -9.26 -5.02
C SER A 448 13.83 -10.18 -6.11
N ALA A 449 13.22 -11.34 -6.34
CA ALA A 449 13.65 -12.31 -7.37
C ALA A 449 13.62 -11.72 -8.78
N THR A 450 12.54 -11.02 -9.14
CA THR A 450 12.40 -10.37 -10.45
C THR A 450 13.44 -9.25 -10.64
N ARG A 451 13.68 -8.41 -9.61
CA ARG A 451 14.73 -7.38 -9.66
C ARG A 451 16.13 -7.98 -9.82
N GLN A 452 16.44 -9.06 -9.12
CA GLN A 452 17.71 -9.78 -9.29
C GLN A 452 17.86 -10.37 -10.69
N ALA A 453 16.78 -10.92 -11.27
CA ALA A 453 16.79 -11.42 -12.63
C ALA A 453 17.04 -10.30 -13.66
N ILE A 454 16.45 -9.12 -13.45
CA ILE A 454 16.74 -7.93 -14.25
C ILE A 454 18.21 -7.53 -14.11
N SER A 455 18.77 -7.53 -12.90
CA SER A 455 20.20 -7.26 -12.65
C SER A 455 21.10 -8.24 -13.41
N ARG A 456 20.81 -9.54 -13.37
CA ARG A 456 21.53 -10.57 -14.14
C ARG A 456 21.43 -10.34 -15.65
N PHE A 457 20.27 -9.94 -16.16
CA PHE A 457 20.10 -9.59 -17.57
C PHE A 457 20.93 -8.36 -17.97
N GLN A 458 20.90 -7.31 -17.15
CA GLN A 458 21.70 -6.10 -17.35
C GLN A 458 23.19 -6.46 -17.39
N GLN A 459 23.67 -7.27 -16.44
CA GLN A 459 25.06 -7.74 -16.40
C GLN A 459 25.43 -8.52 -17.68
N LYS A 460 24.60 -9.49 -18.09
CA LYS A 460 24.81 -10.30 -19.30
C LYS A 460 24.85 -9.47 -20.59
N THR A 461 24.28 -8.28 -20.55
CA THR A 461 24.20 -7.35 -21.69
C THR A 461 25.03 -6.08 -21.51
N GLN A 462 26.01 -6.09 -20.61
CA GLN A 462 26.96 -5.00 -20.35
C GLN A 462 26.30 -3.65 -19.98
N ARG A 463 25.14 -3.72 -19.30
CA ARG A 463 24.46 -2.58 -18.67
C ARG A 463 24.81 -2.52 -17.19
N ILE A 464 24.52 -1.38 -16.54
CA ILE A 464 24.62 -1.24 -15.09
C ILE A 464 23.65 -2.25 -14.44
N ALA A 465 24.17 -3.19 -13.67
CA ALA A 465 23.42 -4.32 -13.11
C ALA A 465 22.67 -3.96 -11.80
N ASP A 466 21.87 -2.89 -11.82
CA ASP A 466 21.20 -2.35 -10.65
C ASP A 466 19.80 -2.93 -10.37
N GLY A 467 19.31 -3.81 -11.23
CA GLY A 467 18.00 -4.45 -11.12
C GLY A 467 16.82 -3.51 -11.31
N HIS A 468 17.06 -2.26 -11.73
CA HIS A 468 16.02 -1.29 -12.00
C HIS A 468 15.43 -1.51 -13.40
N LEU A 469 14.10 -1.53 -13.47
CA LEU A 469 13.39 -1.63 -14.74
C LEU A 469 13.02 -0.26 -15.26
N ASP A 470 13.70 0.17 -16.32
CA ASP A 470 13.27 1.29 -17.15
C ASP A 470 12.70 0.79 -18.49
N VAL A 471 12.24 1.73 -19.33
CA VAL A 471 11.69 1.43 -20.66
C VAL A 471 12.73 0.75 -21.57
N THR A 472 13.98 1.17 -21.51
CA THR A 472 15.07 0.65 -22.34
C THR A 472 15.39 -0.81 -21.99
N VAL A 473 15.47 -1.13 -20.70
CA VAL A 473 15.68 -2.50 -20.20
C VAL A 473 14.49 -3.39 -20.54
N LEU A 474 13.26 -2.90 -20.37
CA LEU A 474 12.05 -3.65 -20.73
C LEU A 474 12.02 -4.02 -22.21
N ILE A 475 12.33 -3.07 -23.10
CA ILE A 475 12.38 -3.31 -24.55
C ILE A 475 13.49 -4.33 -24.87
N ALA A 476 14.69 -4.14 -24.31
CA ALA A 476 15.82 -5.04 -24.54
C ALA A 476 15.52 -6.49 -24.14
N ILE A 477 14.86 -6.71 -23.00
CA ILE A 477 14.47 -8.06 -22.55
C ILE A 477 13.48 -8.69 -23.53
N ARG A 478 12.46 -7.94 -23.94
CA ARG A 478 11.45 -8.43 -24.89
C ARG A 478 12.05 -8.79 -26.25
N GLU A 479 12.92 -7.94 -26.78
CA GLU A 479 13.61 -8.17 -28.06
C GLU A 479 14.50 -9.41 -27.99
N ALA A 480 15.29 -9.54 -26.93
CA ALA A 480 16.13 -10.72 -26.72
C ALA A 480 15.28 -12.00 -26.62
N ALA A 481 14.21 -12.00 -25.83
CA ALA A 481 13.33 -13.17 -25.70
C ALA A 481 12.62 -13.53 -27.01
N SER A 482 12.23 -12.52 -27.81
CA SER A 482 11.60 -12.73 -29.12
C SER A 482 12.57 -13.32 -30.15
N SER A 483 13.85 -12.99 -30.06
CA SER A 483 14.87 -13.51 -30.98
C SER A 483 15.15 -15.01 -30.80
N LEU A 484 14.92 -15.57 -29.61
CA LEU A 484 15.04 -17.01 -29.36
C LEU A 484 13.84 -17.83 -29.86
N SER A 485 12.74 -17.15 -30.22
CA SER A 485 11.53 -17.79 -30.74
C SER A 485 11.47 -17.83 -32.27
N ARG A 486 12.49 -17.29 -32.95
CA ARG A 486 12.73 -17.40 -34.40
C ARG A 486 13.86 -18.37 -34.64
#